data_AF-A0A915KP11-F1
#
_entry.id   AF-A0A915KP11-F1
#
_cell.length_a   1.000
_cell.length_b   1.000
_cell.length_c   1.000
_cell.angle_alpha   90.00
_cell.angle_beta   90.00
_cell.angle_gamma   90.00
#
_symmetry.space_group_name_H-M   'P 1'
#
loop_
_entity.id
_entity.type
_entity.pdbx_description
1 polymer ?
#
loop_
_entity_poly.entity_id
_entity_poly.type
_entity_poly.pdbx_seq_one_letter_code
_entity_poly.pdbx_strand_id
1 'polypeptide(L)' 'MPPYYNEMSSAAKELAEHRSVHLRCQLRCNPRLLPEQIDALVAKFHNILTEYYKSRILGPPGDR' A
#
# COMPACT_ATOMS: atom_id res chain seq x y z
N MET A 1 12.28 8.62 20.15
CA MET A 1 11.64 7.63 19.26
C MET A 1 12.73 7.14 18.31
N PRO A 2 13.14 5.87 18.33
CA PRO A 2 14.29 5.43 17.55
C PRO A 2 14.00 5.56 16.04
N PRO A 3 14.97 5.98 15.23
CA PRO A 3 14.79 6.34 13.81
C PRO A 3 14.29 5.19 12.93
N TYR A 4 14.49 3.94 13.38
CA TYR A 4 14.06 2.71 12.70
C TYR A 4 12.57 2.65 12.37
N TYR A 5 11.70 3.18 13.22
CA TYR A 5 10.25 3.17 12.96
C TYR A 5 9.85 4.01 11.75
N ASN A 6 10.63 5.06 11.47
CA ASN A 6 10.32 6.01 10.41
C ASN A 6 10.79 5.50 9.04
N GLU A 7 11.97 4.88 9.00
CA GLU A 7 12.54 4.29 7.78
C GLU A 7 11.81 3.01 7.35
N MET A 8 11.46 2.15 8.31
CA MET A 8 10.67 0.94 8.03
C MET A 8 9.24 1.27 7.57
N SER A 9 8.65 2.35 8.08
CA SER A 9 7.38 2.90 7.58
C SER A 9 7.53 3.50 6.17
N SER A 10 8.69 4.07 5.85
CA SER A 10 9.01 4.56 4.49
C SER A 10 9.05 3.41 3.48
N ALA A 11 9.82 2.36 3.76
CA ALA A 11 9.93 1.19 2.88
C ALA A 11 8.57 0.49 2.65
N ALA A 12 7.72 0.45 3.69
CA ALA A 12 6.35 -0.06 3.59
C ALA A 12 5.48 0.76 2.62
N LYS A 13 5.57 2.09 2.71
CA LYS A 13 4.86 3.02 1.84
C LYS A 13 5.36 2.96 0.41
N GLU A 14 6.68 2.92 0.20
CA GLU A 14 7.28 2.79 -1.13
C GLU A 14 6.87 1.49 -1.82
N LEU A 15 6.83 0.37 -1.08
CA LEU A 15 6.37 -0.90 -1.61
C LEU A 15 4.88 -0.89 -1.94
N ALA A 16 4.05 -0.30 -1.06
CA ALA A 16 2.62 -0.14 -1.29
C ALA A 16 2.35 0.75 -2.52
N GLU A 17 3.11 1.83 -2.70
CA GLU A 17 3.03 2.73 -3.86
C GLU A 17 3.42 2.00 -5.14
N HIS A 18 4.57 1.33 -5.17
CA HIS A 18 5.04 0.59 -6.35
C HIS A 18 4.02 -0.48 -6.80
N ARG A 19 3.46 -1.22 -5.85
CA ARG A 19 2.41 -2.23 -6.13
C ARG A 19 1.10 -1.60 -6.61
N SER A 20 0.75 -0.42 -6.11
CA SER A 20 -0.45 0.32 -6.51
C SER A 20 -0.35 0.88 -7.93
N VAL A 21 0.83 1.39 -8.32
CA VAL A 21 1.11 1.82 -9.70
C VAL A 21 1.00 0.63 -10.66
N HIS A 22 1.58 -0.51 -10.30
CA HIS A 22 1.48 -1.72 -11.12
C HIS A 22 0.01 -2.16 -11.31
N LEU A 23 -0.79 -2.16 -10.24
CA LEU A 23 -2.22 -2.46 -10.31
C LEU A 23 -2.96 -1.48 -11.21
N ARG A 24 -2.69 -0.17 -11.10
CA ARG A 24 -3.30 0.86 -11.96
C ARG A 24 -3.01 0.59 -13.44
N CYS A 25 -1.78 0.20 -13.79
CA CYS A 25 -1.42 -0.14 -15.17
C CYS A 25 -2.19 -1.37 -15.68
N GLN A 26 -2.30 -2.43 -14.86
CA GLN A 26 -3.06 -3.64 -15.22
C GLN A 26 -4.54 -3.34 -15.45
N LEU A 27 -5.14 -2.52 -14.57
CA LEU A 27 -6.56 -2.18 -14.64
C LEU A 27 -6.88 -1.21 -15.79
N ARG A 28 -5.95 -0.32 -16.19
CA ARG A 28 -6.12 0.56 -17.36
C ARG A 28 -6.26 -0.18 -18.68
N CYS A 29 -5.69 -1.38 -18.78
CA CYS A 29 -5.86 -2.24 -19.94
C CYS A 29 -7.21 -2.97 -19.97
N ASN A 30 -8.03 -2.86 -18.91
CA ASN A 30 -9.33 -3.50 -18.83
C ASN A 30 -10.43 -2.56 -19.37
N PRO A 31 -11.02 -2.85 -20.54
CA PRO A 31 -12.02 -1.96 -21.16
C PRO A 31 -13.36 -1.93 -20.41
N ARG A 32 -13.55 -2.78 -19.37
CA ARG A 32 -14.77 -2.82 -18.56
C ARG A 32 -14.74 -1.86 -17.38
N LEU A 33 -13.58 -1.29 -17.05
CA LEU A 33 -13.42 -0.44 -15.89
C LEU A 33 -13.33 1.03 -16.31
N LEU A 34 -14.16 1.87 -15.70
CA LEU A 34 -14.04 3.30 -15.83
C LEU A 34 -12.82 3.79 -15.05
N PRO A 35 -12.15 4.87 -15.49
CA PRO A 35 -11.00 5.45 -14.78
C PRO A 35 -11.26 5.68 -13.28
N GLU A 36 -12.46 6.15 -12.93
CA GLU A 36 -12.87 6.41 -11.54
C GLU A 36 -12.92 5.13 -10.69
N GLN A 37 -13.33 4.00 -11.28
CA GLN A 37 -13.36 2.70 -10.62
C GLN A 37 -11.94 2.16 -10.43
N ILE A 38 -11.06 2.39 -11.40
CA ILE A 38 -9.64 2.03 -11.33
C ILE A 38 -8.98 2.79 -10.18
N ASP A 39 -9.19 4.10 -10.10
CA ASP A 39 -8.61 4.92 -9.03
C ASP A 39 -9.15 4.54 -7.65
N ALA A 40 -10.45 4.24 -7.53
CA ALA A 40 -11.04 3.75 -6.29
C ALA A 40 -10.44 2.40 -5.85
N LEU A 41 -10.22 1.47 -6.78
CA LEU A 41 -9.59 0.17 -6.51
C LEU A 41 -8.13 0.33 -6.09
N VAL A 42 -7.37 1.16 -6.80
CA VAL A 42 -5.96 1.44 -6.50
C VAL A 42 -5.81 2.10 -5.13
N ALA A 43 -6.68 3.06 -4.79
CA ALA A 43 -6.66 3.69 -3.48
C ALA A 43 -6.96 2.70 -2.34
N LYS A 44 -7.97 1.84 -2.51
CA LYS A 44 -8.28 0.77 -1.55
C LYS A 44 -7.11 -0.20 -1.38
N PHE A 45 -6.52 -0.63 -2.49
CA PHE A 45 -5.39 -1.55 -2.49
C PHE A 45 -4.15 -0.94 -1.81
N HIS A 46 -3.84 0.32 -2.09
CA HIS A 46 -2.77 1.05 -1.44
C HIS A 46 -2.96 1.09 0.08
N ASN A 47 -4.17 1.43 0.55
CA ASN A 47 -4.46 1.50 1.98
C ASN A 47 -4.33 0.14 2.68
N ILE A 48 -4.83 -0.94 2.05
CA ILE A 48 -4.69 -2.31 2.56
C ILE A 48 -3.21 -2.70 2.66
N LEU A 49 -2.40 -2.41 1.64
CA LEU A 49 -0.97 -2.73 1.67
C LEU A 49 -0.22 -1.91 2.72
N THR A 50 -0.49 -0.61 2.81
CA THR A 50 0.13 0.25 3.83
C THR A 50 -0.16 -0.27 5.24
N GLU A 51 -1.41 -0.61 5.54
CA GLU A 51 -1.78 -1.16 6.85
C GLU A 51 -1.22 -2.57 7.08
N TYR A 52 -1.22 -3.43 6.06
CA TYR A 52 -0.63 -4.77 6.13
C TYR A 52 0.86 -4.74 6.43
N TYR A 53 1.63 -3.93 5.69
CA TYR A 53 3.07 -3.81 5.89
C TYR A 53 3.39 -3.13 7.21
N LYS A 54 2.65 -2.07 7.57
CA LYS A 54 2.76 -1.44 8.88
C LYS A 54 2.54 -2.45 10.02
N SER A 55 1.53 -3.30 9.93
CA SER A 55 1.26 -4.32 10.96
C SER A 55 2.34 -5.41 11.00
N ARG A 56 2.87 -5.86 9.86
CA ARG A 56 3.95 -6.85 9.80
C ARG A 56 5.31 -6.33 10.26
N ILE A 57 5.59 -5.06 10.02
CA ILE A 57 6.87 -4.43 10.30
C ILE A 57 6.94 -3.96 11.75
N LEU A 58 5.81 -3.52 12.33
CA LEU A 58 5.75 -3.01 13.69
C LEU A 58 5.50 -4.11 14.74
N GLY A 59 5.07 -5.31 14.32
CA GLY A 59 4.57 -6.34 15.21
C GLY A 59 3.22 -5.95 15.86
N PRO A 60 2.50 -6.89 16.50
CA PRO A 60 1.32 -6.53 17.28
C PRO A 60 1.71 -5.52 18.37
N PRO A 61 0.85 -4.54 18.69
CA PRO A 61 1.14 -3.50 19.67
C PRO A 61 1.08 -3.99 21.14
N GLY A 62 1.74 -5.10 21.48
CA GLY A 62 1.54 -5.75 22.78
C GLY A 62 2.63 -6.69 23.32
N ASP A 63 3.86 -6.68 22.82
CA ASP A 63 4.93 -7.53 23.38
C ASP A 63 6.29 -6.79 23.43
N ARG A 64 6.31 -5.59 24.03
CA ARG A 64 7.52 -4.83 24.37
C ARG A 64 7.43 -4.23 25.75
#